data_AF-A0A535EVZ9-F1
#
_entry.id   AF-A0A535EVZ9-F1
#
_cell.length_a   1.000
_cell.length_b   1.000
_cell.length_c   1.000
_cell.angle_alpha   90.00
_cell.angle_beta   90.00
_cell.angle_gamma   90.00
#
_symmetry.space_group_name_H-M   'P 1'
#
loop_
_entity.id
_entity.type
_entity.pdbx_description
1 polymer ?
#
loop_
_entity_poly.entity_id
_entity_poly.type
_entity_poly.pdbx_seq_one_letter_code
_entity_poly.pdbx_strand_id
1 'polypeptide(L)'
;PIEIAGLSGAWKPYTSEKQYCAIGSVKSNIGHLEAAAGISQVAKVVLQMKHKKLVPSLLHTARLNPHIDFENTPFFVQQSLQEWKQPVLQVNGEEVVYPRRAGVSSFGAGGVNVHLILEEYRAKDHEDMQEEFVNQPVVIVLSAQNEQNLKKSAQLLKAYVEKDMQEPRTTINLRDMAYTLQTGRNPMSCRLAFTARDLEEILEKLSLFLDAGEMCGENGLYVGYKTAEKKLGTDVALDDLQTVQSSAVTSEKRAELWASGKEIDWESVYQNEKRFKVPLPTYPFSKERYWVGRPQGDASTEDAPLEPATDAVGTESNRDQPETNSDRTNPTLNRPTVRMEENSKRGEPENRAFLAELYQAFSGERQTMMEKY
;
A
#
# COMPACT_ATOMS: atom_id res chain seq x y z
N PRO A 1 20.20 11.60 18.81
CA PRO A 1 20.27 12.23 20.15
C PRO A 1 19.55 13.58 20.23
N ILE A 2 19.87 14.54 19.35
CA ILE A 2 19.27 15.89 19.36
C ILE A 2 17.73 15.86 19.23
N GLU A 3 17.20 15.04 18.33
CA GLU A 3 15.74 14.88 18.17
C GLU A 3 15.05 14.41 19.46
N ILE A 4 15.60 13.39 20.13
CA ILE A 4 15.05 12.88 21.39
C ILE A 4 15.14 13.95 22.49
N ALA A 5 16.23 14.72 22.54
CA ALA A 5 16.37 15.82 23.49
C ALA A 5 15.31 16.91 23.26
N GLY A 6 15.08 17.30 22.00
CA GLY A 6 14.05 18.26 21.63
C GLY A 6 12.63 17.79 22.00
N LEU A 7 12.29 16.55 21.64
CA LEU A 7 11.01 15.93 22.01
C LEU A 7 10.83 15.83 23.53
N SER A 8 11.86 15.39 24.25
CA SER A 8 11.82 15.28 25.71
C SER A 8 11.65 16.65 26.38
N GLY A 9 12.28 17.69 25.82
CA GLY A 9 12.11 19.07 26.27
C GLY A 9 10.67 19.57 26.12
N ALA A 10 9.98 19.21 25.03
CA ALA A 10 8.58 19.57 24.81
C ALA A 10 7.60 18.81 25.71
N TRP A 11 7.92 17.57 26.11
CA TRP A 11 7.08 16.73 26.97
C TRP A 11 7.20 17.06 28.47
N LYS A 12 8.41 17.44 28.91
CA LYS A 12 8.76 17.61 30.33
C LYS A 12 7.80 18.52 31.13
N PRO A 13 7.21 19.60 30.59
CA PRO A 13 6.24 20.42 31.34
C PRO A 13 4.92 19.73 31.64
N TYR A 14 4.55 18.68 30.90
CA TYR A 14 3.21 18.09 30.92
C TYR A 14 3.14 16.72 31.59
N THR A 15 4.27 16.02 31.73
CA THR A 15 4.30 14.70 32.35
C THR A 15 5.67 14.36 32.95
N SER A 16 5.66 13.57 34.02
CA SER A 16 6.84 12.91 34.59
C SER A 16 6.90 11.42 34.26
N GLU A 17 5.91 10.89 33.52
CA GLU A 17 5.88 9.49 33.11
C GLU A 17 7.00 9.17 32.12
N LYS A 18 7.52 7.94 32.23
CA LYS A 18 8.64 7.43 31.43
C LYS A 18 8.19 6.23 30.64
N GLN A 19 8.84 5.97 29.50
CA GLN A 19 8.67 4.73 28.73
C GLN A 19 7.21 4.42 28.31
N TYR A 20 6.38 5.43 28.06
CA TYR A 20 4.98 5.24 27.69
C TYR A 20 4.70 5.56 26.21
N CYS A 21 5.58 6.31 25.55
CA CYS A 21 5.41 6.72 24.15
C CYS A 21 6.35 5.94 23.23
N ALA A 22 5.80 5.10 22.36
CA ALA A 22 6.60 4.37 21.38
C ALA A 22 7.20 5.32 20.32
N ILE A 23 8.49 5.15 20.02
CA ILE A 23 9.17 5.87 18.93
C ILE A 23 9.74 4.90 17.90
N GLY A 24 9.68 5.27 16.62
CA GLY A 24 10.25 4.49 15.53
C GLY A 24 10.24 5.24 14.20
N SER A 25 10.93 4.71 13.19
CA SER A 25 11.09 5.38 11.90
C SER A 25 10.94 4.40 10.73
N VAL A 26 10.08 4.74 9.77
CA VAL A 26 9.95 3.99 8.51
C VAL A 26 11.23 4.06 7.69
N LYS A 27 12.10 5.05 7.93
CA LYS A 27 13.39 5.17 7.24
C LYS A 27 14.28 3.95 7.48
N SER A 28 14.09 3.27 8.62
CA SER A 28 14.75 1.99 8.89
C SER A 28 14.24 0.85 7.99
N ASN A 29 13.14 1.00 7.26
CA ASN A 29 12.57 -0.04 6.41
C ASN A 29 12.79 0.26 4.92
N ILE A 30 12.59 1.52 4.53
CA ILE A 30 12.56 1.95 3.12
C ILE A 30 13.63 2.99 2.76
N GLY A 31 14.54 3.30 3.68
CA GLY A 31 15.56 4.33 3.50
C GLY A 31 15.02 5.76 3.67
N HIS A 32 15.85 6.75 3.35
CA HIS A 32 15.45 8.15 3.44
C HIS A 32 14.92 8.64 2.08
N LEU A 33 13.59 8.70 1.92
CA LEU A 33 12.93 9.11 0.67
C LEU A 33 12.95 10.64 0.41
N GLU A 34 13.94 11.36 0.94
CA GLU A 34 14.08 12.83 0.84
C GLU A 34 12.74 13.60 0.92
N ALA A 35 12.26 14.12 -0.22
CA ALA A 35 11.00 14.87 -0.31
C ALA A 35 9.76 14.07 0.13
N ALA A 36 9.76 12.74 -0.05
CA ALA A 36 8.67 11.85 0.35
C ALA A 36 8.86 11.25 1.77
N ALA A 37 9.88 11.69 2.53
CA ALA A 37 10.12 11.21 3.88
C ALA A 37 8.97 11.54 4.86
N GLY A 38 8.31 12.68 4.70
CA GLY A 38 7.16 13.07 5.54
C GLY A 38 5.94 12.19 5.28
N ILE A 39 5.50 12.08 4.02
CA ILE A 39 4.29 11.33 3.66
C ILE A 39 4.41 9.83 3.94
N SER A 40 5.60 9.24 3.79
CA SER A 40 5.84 7.83 4.15
C SER A 40 5.66 7.56 5.65
N GLN A 41 6.06 8.50 6.51
CA GLN A 41 5.83 8.41 7.96
C GLN A 41 4.36 8.58 8.31
N VAL A 42 3.66 9.52 7.67
CA VAL A 42 2.20 9.69 7.83
C VAL A 42 1.46 8.42 7.43
N ALA A 43 1.77 7.83 6.27
CA ALA A 43 1.16 6.58 5.81
C ALA A 43 1.41 5.43 6.80
N LYS A 44 2.64 5.30 7.33
CA LYS A 44 2.95 4.33 8.39
C LYS A 44 2.04 4.53 9.60
N VAL A 45 1.87 5.75 10.09
CA VAL A 45 1.01 6.04 11.25
C VAL A 45 -0.46 5.73 10.97
N VAL A 46 -0.99 6.16 9.82
CA VAL A 46 -2.39 5.89 9.44
C VAL A 46 -2.66 4.40 9.32
N LEU A 47 -1.74 3.64 8.72
CA LEU A 47 -1.85 2.18 8.64
C LEU A 47 -1.75 1.52 10.03
N GLN A 48 -0.87 2.00 10.92
CA GLN A 48 -0.80 1.51 12.30
C GLN A 48 -2.10 1.78 13.07
N MET A 49 -2.75 2.94 12.85
CA MET A 49 -4.07 3.25 13.43
C MET A 49 -5.15 2.31 12.88
N LYS A 50 -5.21 2.14 11.55
CA LYS A 50 -6.15 1.22 10.87
C LYS A 50 -6.04 -0.20 11.44
N HIS A 51 -4.82 -0.70 11.59
CA HIS A 51 -4.54 -2.05 12.06
C HIS A 51 -4.43 -2.18 13.58
N LYS A 52 -4.56 -1.07 14.33
CA LYS A 52 -4.41 -1.01 15.80
C LYS A 52 -3.14 -1.71 16.29
N LYS A 53 -2.04 -1.62 15.53
CA LYS A 53 -0.76 -2.29 15.81
C LYS A 53 0.40 -1.32 15.69
N LEU A 54 1.38 -1.43 16.59
CA LEU A 54 2.67 -0.76 16.51
C LEU A 54 3.67 -1.67 15.83
N VAL A 55 4.28 -1.19 14.74
CA VAL A 55 5.22 -1.99 13.95
C VAL A 55 6.67 -1.68 14.31
N PRO A 56 7.56 -2.69 14.28
CA PRO A 56 8.94 -2.53 14.67
C PRO A 56 9.71 -1.57 13.76
N SER A 57 10.65 -0.82 14.35
CA SER A 57 11.72 -0.15 13.62
C SER A 57 12.85 -1.17 13.41
N LEU A 58 12.80 -1.88 12.27
CA LEU A 58 13.45 -3.19 12.08
C LEU A 58 14.97 -3.16 11.92
N LEU A 59 15.56 -2.10 11.36
CA LEU A 59 17.00 -2.07 11.11
C LEU A 59 17.75 -1.36 12.25
N HIS A 60 18.81 -2.03 12.74
CA HIS A 60 19.85 -1.51 13.64
C HIS A 60 19.42 -1.05 15.04
N THR A 61 18.32 -1.57 15.59
CA THR A 61 17.82 -1.20 16.94
C THR A 61 18.18 -2.20 18.04
N ALA A 62 18.94 -3.27 17.74
CA ALA A 62 19.34 -4.27 18.75
C ALA A 62 20.24 -3.68 19.85
N ARG A 63 21.03 -2.65 19.52
CA ARG A 63 21.77 -1.84 20.49
C ARG A 63 21.38 -0.38 20.32
N LEU A 64 20.79 0.20 21.36
CA LEU A 64 20.38 1.60 21.35
C LEU A 64 21.60 2.53 21.41
N ASN A 65 21.43 3.76 20.94
CA ASN A 65 22.49 4.77 20.96
C ASN A 65 22.84 5.13 22.41
N PRO A 66 24.10 4.95 22.86
CA PRO A 66 24.49 5.16 24.26
C PRO A 66 24.44 6.63 24.70
N HIS A 67 24.34 7.58 23.76
CA HIS A 67 24.16 9.00 24.07
C HIS A 67 22.69 9.39 24.31
N ILE A 68 21.79 8.42 24.30
CA ILE A 68 20.37 8.63 24.58
C ILE A 68 19.99 7.76 25.78
N ASP A 69 19.74 8.41 26.90
CA ASP A 69 19.25 7.76 28.12
C ASP A 69 17.75 7.52 28.01
N PHE A 70 17.36 6.53 27.19
CA PHE A 70 15.94 6.24 26.93
C PHE A 70 15.17 5.97 28.22
N GLU A 71 15.74 5.25 29.18
CA GLU A 71 15.11 4.88 30.46
C GLU A 71 14.55 6.09 31.21
N ASN A 72 15.18 7.26 31.08
CA ASN A 72 14.76 8.50 31.72
C ASN A 72 13.96 9.44 30.80
N THR A 73 13.54 8.98 29.63
CA THR A 73 12.66 9.71 28.72
C THR A 73 11.24 9.11 28.67
N PRO A 74 10.24 9.89 28.21
CA PRO A 74 8.92 9.37 27.84
C PRO A 74 8.96 8.28 26.76
N PHE A 75 10.05 8.18 26.00
CA PHE A 75 10.10 7.44 24.75
C PHE A 75 10.79 6.08 24.88
N PHE A 76 10.21 5.04 24.28
CA PHE A 76 10.87 3.74 24.11
C PHE A 76 10.88 3.33 22.63
N VAL A 77 11.95 2.68 22.18
CA VAL A 77 12.09 2.28 20.77
C VAL A 77 11.23 1.05 20.48
N GLN A 78 10.32 1.14 19.51
CA GLN A 78 9.47 0.02 19.11
C GLN A 78 10.31 -1.05 18.37
N GLN A 79 10.57 -2.18 19.03
CA GLN A 79 11.42 -3.27 18.52
C GLN A 79 10.65 -4.49 18.01
N SER A 80 9.42 -4.72 18.48
CA SER A 80 8.58 -5.84 18.05
C SER A 80 7.20 -5.37 17.58
N LEU A 81 6.49 -6.22 16.85
CA LEU A 81 5.07 -6.00 16.56
C LEU A 81 4.28 -6.12 17.86
N GLN A 82 3.45 -5.13 18.15
CA GLN A 82 2.63 -5.11 19.36
C GLN A 82 1.26 -4.53 19.06
N GLU A 83 0.28 -4.88 19.89
CA GLU A 83 -1.01 -4.20 19.87
C GLU A 83 -0.82 -2.72 20.27
N TRP A 84 -1.38 -1.81 19.48
CA TRP A 84 -1.44 -0.41 19.85
C TRP A 84 -2.67 -0.19 20.74
N LYS A 85 -2.47 -0.22 22.05
CA LYS A 85 -3.56 0.01 23.01
C LYS A 85 -3.95 1.48 23.06
N GLN A 86 -5.22 1.75 23.34
CA GLN A 86 -5.68 3.11 23.64
C GLN A 86 -5.15 3.53 25.01
N PRO A 87 -4.63 4.76 25.15
CA PRO A 87 -4.21 5.27 26.44
C PRO A 87 -5.43 5.50 27.34
N VAL A 88 -5.30 5.11 28.61
CA VAL A 88 -6.28 5.39 29.67
C VAL A 88 -5.61 6.33 30.66
N LEU A 89 -6.22 7.49 30.89
CA LEU A 89 -5.69 8.52 31.79
C LEU A 89 -6.70 8.83 32.88
N GLN A 90 -6.20 9.07 34.09
CA GLN A 90 -6.99 9.53 35.23
C GLN A 90 -7.16 11.04 35.15
N VAL A 91 -8.38 11.51 34.89
CA VAL A 91 -8.72 12.94 34.82
C VAL A 91 -9.79 13.22 35.85
N ASN A 92 -9.51 14.11 36.81
CA ASN A 92 -10.43 14.44 37.92
C ASN A 92 -10.91 13.22 38.74
N GLY A 93 -10.10 12.15 38.81
CA GLY A 93 -10.45 10.92 39.52
C GLY A 93 -11.29 9.91 38.70
N GLU A 94 -11.54 10.20 37.42
CA GLU A 94 -12.22 9.30 36.50
C GLU A 94 -11.26 8.72 35.45
N GLU A 95 -11.44 7.44 35.12
CA GLU A 95 -10.73 6.80 34.01
C GLU A 95 -11.32 7.21 32.67
N VAL A 96 -10.53 7.93 31.88
CA VAL A 96 -10.92 8.37 30.55
C VAL A 96 -10.06 7.67 29.50
N VAL A 97 -10.72 6.97 28.57
CA VAL A 97 -10.06 6.33 27.41
C VAL A 97 -9.89 7.35 26.29
N TYR A 98 -8.64 7.60 25.90
CA TYR A 98 -8.29 8.53 24.84
C TYR A 98 -8.07 7.82 23.50
N PRO A 99 -8.34 8.50 22.37
CA PRO A 99 -8.01 7.97 21.06
C PRO A 99 -6.49 7.83 20.90
N ARG A 100 -6.07 6.88 20.06
CA ARG A 100 -4.67 6.76 19.64
C ARG A 100 -4.22 8.04 18.95
N ARG A 101 -3.12 8.61 19.43
CA ARG A 101 -2.46 9.79 18.85
C ARG A 101 -1.01 9.48 18.53
N ALA A 102 -0.50 10.05 17.45
CA ALA A 102 0.89 9.92 17.07
C ALA A 102 1.44 11.24 16.51
N GLY A 103 2.67 11.55 16.90
CA GLY A 103 3.45 12.65 16.32
C GLY A 103 4.25 12.17 15.11
N VAL A 104 4.31 12.98 14.05
CA VAL A 104 5.18 12.77 12.90
C VAL A 104 6.08 13.99 12.74
N SER A 105 7.38 13.79 12.92
CA SER A 105 8.42 14.80 12.70
C SER A 105 9.11 14.62 11.35
N SER A 106 9.39 15.73 10.67
CA SER A 106 10.24 15.77 9.49
C SER A 106 11.11 17.04 9.49
N PHE A 107 12.42 16.86 9.38
CA PHE A 107 13.41 17.93 9.49
C PHE A 107 14.24 17.98 8.20
N GLY A 108 14.14 19.09 7.47
CA GLY A 108 14.92 19.31 6.26
C GLY A 108 16.33 19.79 6.59
N ALA A 109 17.32 19.36 5.81
CA ALA A 109 18.71 19.80 5.98
C ALA A 109 18.88 21.33 5.88
N GLY A 110 17.99 22.01 5.14
CA GLY A 110 17.94 23.48 5.05
C GLY A 110 17.36 24.19 6.29
N GLY A 111 17.05 23.47 7.37
CA GLY A 111 16.60 24.04 8.64
C GLY A 111 15.08 24.20 8.79
N VAL A 112 14.30 23.83 7.77
CA VAL A 112 12.82 23.82 7.85
C VAL A 112 12.36 22.56 8.60
N ASN A 113 11.63 22.76 9.68
CA ASN A 113 11.16 21.71 10.57
C ASN A 113 9.64 21.67 10.61
N VAL A 114 9.04 20.49 10.48
CA VAL A 114 7.60 20.29 10.54
C VAL A 114 7.29 19.16 11.53
N HIS A 115 6.26 19.37 12.36
CA HIS A 115 5.70 18.35 13.25
C HIS A 115 4.19 18.31 13.09
N LEU A 116 3.64 17.11 12.90
CA LEU A 116 2.20 16.87 12.77
C LEU A 116 1.73 15.98 13.91
N ILE A 117 0.54 16.25 14.43
CA ILE A 117 -0.16 15.37 15.37
C ILE A 117 -1.34 14.76 14.64
N LEU A 118 -1.39 13.43 14.61
CA LEU A 118 -2.46 12.64 14.03
C LEU A 118 -3.25 11.98 15.16
N GLU A 119 -4.57 11.97 15.04
CA GLU A 119 -5.49 11.26 15.93
C GLU A 119 -6.29 10.23 15.12
N GLU A 120 -6.53 9.05 15.69
CA GLU A 120 -7.37 8.05 15.03
C GLU A 120 -8.82 8.53 14.89
N TYR A 121 -9.41 8.29 13.72
CA TYR A 121 -10.83 8.52 13.54
C TYR A 121 -11.65 7.39 14.17
N ARG A 122 -12.57 7.73 15.06
CA ARG A 122 -13.52 6.79 15.66
C ARG A 122 -14.87 6.95 14.95
N ALA A 123 -15.17 6.00 14.07
CA ALA A 123 -16.52 5.88 13.52
C ALA A 123 -17.51 5.63 14.67
N LYS A 124 -18.65 6.33 14.67
CA LYS A 124 -19.80 5.93 15.49
C LYS A 124 -20.30 4.60 14.95
N ASP A 125 -20.67 3.68 15.83
CA ASP A 125 -21.04 2.31 15.46
C ASP A 125 -22.07 2.31 14.31
N HIS A 126 -21.68 1.67 13.21
CA HIS A 126 -22.45 1.59 11.95
C HIS A 126 -23.53 0.49 12.01
N GLU A 127 -23.87 0.02 13.20
CA GLU A 127 -24.70 -1.16 13.43
C GLU A 127 -26.20 -0.88 13.17
N ASP A 128 -26.66 0.35 13.37
CA ASP A 128 -28.11 0.68 13.33
C ASP A 128 -28.75 0.80 11.93
N MET A 129 -27.99 0.72 10.83
CA MET A 129 -28.50 1.09 9.48
C MET A 129 -28.54 -0.08 8.47
N GLN A 130 -28.31 -1.32 8.92
CA GLN A 130 -28.06 -2.45 8.01
C GLN A 130 -29.29 -3.32 7.70
N GLU A 131 -30.36 -3.25 8.50
CA GLU A 131 -31.43 -4.26 8.44
C GLU A 131 -32.43 -4.07 7.28
N GLU A 132 -32.69 -2.84 6.81
CA GLU A 132 -33.79 -2.58 5.86
C GLU A 132 -33.54 -3.07 4.42
N PHE A 133 -32.31 -3.41 4.06
CA PHE A 133 -31.93 -3.67 2.67
C PHE A 133 -31.22 -5.00 2.42
N VAL A 134 -31.19 -5.89 3.42
CA VAL A 134 -30.57 -7.22 3.32
C VAL A 134 -31.18 -8.00 2.13
N ASN A 135 -30.34 -8.60 1.28
CA ASN A 135 -30.69 -9.43 0.12
C ASN A 135 -31.13 -8.74 -1.20
N GLN A 136 -31.10 -7.42 -1.32
CA GLN A 136 -31.32 -6.79 -2.62
C GLN A 136 -30.04 -6.79 -3.49
N PRO A 137 -30.12 -7.16 -4.79
CA PRO A 137 -28.97 -7.16 -5.67
C PRO A 137 -28.46 -5.74 -5.92
N VAL A 138 -27.14 -5.56 -5.80
CA VAL A 138 -26.44 -4.31 -6.11
C VAL A 138 -25.88 -4.36 -7.52
N VAL A 139 -25.69 -3.19 -8.14
CA VAL A 139 -25.00 -3.09 -9.44
C VAL A 139 -23.51 -2.84 -9.20
N ILE A 140 -22.66 -3.75 -9.66
CA ILE A 140 -21.21 -3.56 -9.67
C ILE A 140 -20.80 -3.02 -11.03
N VAL A 141 -19.98 -1.97 -11.02
CA VAL A 141 -19.52 -1.29 -12.22
C VAL A 141 -17.99 -1.16 -12.23
N LEU A 142 -17.37 -1.39 -13.38
CA LEU A 142 -15.96 -1.19 -13.63
C LEU A 142 -15.76 -0.51 -14.98
N SER A 143 -14.83 0.44 -15.05
CA SER A 143 -14.49 1.06 -16.33
C SER A 143 -13.01 1.33 -16.48
N ALA A 144 -12.56 1.32 -17.74
CA ALA A 144 -11.19 1.64 -18.11
C ALA A 144 -11.10 2.31 -19.49
N GLN A 145 -9.95 2.92 -19.79
CA GLN A 145 -9.69 3.51 -21.11
C GLN A 145 -9.59 2.48 -22.24
N ASN A 146 -9.17 1.25 -21.94
CA ASN A 146 -9.02 0.17 -22.91
C ASN A 146 -9.38 -1.19 -22.28
N GLU A 147 -9.60 -2.20 -23.12
CA GLU A 147 -10.00 -3.55 -22.71
C GLU A 147 -8.95 -4.22 -21.79
N GLN A 148 -7.66 -4.03 -22.07
CA GLN A 148 -6.58 -4.62 -21.26
C GLN A 148 -6.59 -4.10 -19.82
N ASN A 149 -6.80 -2.80 -19.64
CA ASN A 149 -6.89 -2.19 -18.31
C ASN A 149 -8.22 -2.52 -17.64
N LEU A 150 -9.29 -2.77 -18.39
CA LEU A 150 -10.55 -3.28 -17.83
C LEU A 150 -10.37 -4.69 -17.25
N LYS A 151 -9.72 -5.59 -18.01
CA LYS A 151 -9.35 -6.94 -17.55
C LYS A 151 -8.46 -6.89 -16.31
N LYS A 152 -7.42 -6.04 -16.30
CA LYS A 152 -6.58 -5.82 -15.10
C LYS A 152 -7.38 -5.27 -13.91
N SER A 153 -8.32 -4.36 -14.14
CA SER A 153 -9.16 -3.81 -13.07
C SER A 153 -10.04 -4.89 -12.46
N ALA A 154 -10.63 -5.77 -13.30
CA ALA A 154 -11.39 -6.93 -12.85
C ALA A 154 -10.52 -7.93 -12.05
N GLN A 155 -9.29 -8.20 -12.50
CA GLN A 155 -8.33 -9.03 -11.76
C GLN A 155 -7.99 -8.45 -10.38
N LEU A 156 -7.74 -7.13 -10.31
CA LEU A 156 -7.45 -6.44 -9.05
C LEU A 156 -8.64 -6.48 -8.09
N LEU A 157 -9.86 -6.26 -8.59
CA LEU A 157 -11.06 -6.34 -7.77
C LEU A 157 -11.29 -7.78 -7.27
N LYS A 158 -11.13 -8.79 -8.14
CA LYS A 158 -11.24 -10.21 -7.78
C LYS A 158 -10.28 -10.57 -6.65
N ALA A 159 -8.99 -10.28 -6.83
CA ALA A 159 -7.95 -10.55 -5.82
C ALA A 159 -8.20 -9.82 -4.49
N TYR A 160 -8.79 -8.62 -4.56
CA TYR A 160 -9.15 -7.85 -3.37
C TYR A 160 -10.31 -8.50 -2.60
N VAL A 161 -11.37 -8.93 -3.29
CA VAL A 161 -12.51 -9.63 -2.68
C VAL A 161 -12.08 -10.99 -2.11
N GLU A 162 -11.25 -11.76 -2.83
CA GLU A 162 -10.70 -13.03 -2.34
C GLU A 162 -9.91 -12.85 -1.04
N LYS A 163 -9.10 -11.80 -0.96
CA LYS A 163 -8.31 -11.49 0.25
C LYS A 163 -9.21 -11.12 1.43
N ASP A 164 -10.28 -10.36 1.20
CA ASP A 164 -11.22 -9.96 2.24
C ASP A 164 -11.98 -11.17 2.82
N MET A 165 -12.39 -12.11 1.96
CA MET A 165 -13.03 -13.36 2.38
C MET A 165 -12.10 -14.26 3.23
N GLN A 166 -10.80 -14.28 2.93
CA GLN A 166 -9.82 -15.08 3.69
C GLN A 166 -9.45 -14.44 5.02
N GLU A 167 -9.42 -13.11 5.08
CA GLU A 167 -9.04 -12.34 6.26
C GLU A 167 -10.13 -11.31 6.59
N PRO A 168 -11.25 -11.71 7.23
CA PRO A 168 -12.37 -10.83 7.56
C PRO A 168 -12.02 -9.84 8.69
N ARG A 169 -10.97 -9.04 8.51
CA ARG A 169 -10.50 -7.99 9.42
C ARG A 169 -11.36 -6.72 9.28
N THR A 170 -12.04 -6.58 8.15
CA THR A 170 -12.98 -5.50 7.81
C THR A 170 -14.07 -6.11 6.95
N THR A 171 -15.24 -6.45 7.49
CA THR A 171 -16.34 -6.96 6.67
C THR A 171 -16.74 -5.88 5.66
N ILE A 172 -16.34 -6.04 4.40
CA ILE A 172 -16.72 -5.07 3.38
C ILE A 172 -18.22 -5.18 3.16
N ASN A 173 -18.94 -4.09 3.42
CA ASN A 173 -20.33 -4.02 3.07
C ASN A 173 -20.47 -3.97 1.53
N LEU A 174 -21.15 -4.96 0.96
CA LEU A 174 -21.38 -5.09 -0.48
C LEU A 174 -21.98 -3.82 -1.11
N ARG A 175 -22.90 -3.15 -0.41
CA ARG A 175 -23.50 -1.91 -0.89
C ARG A 175 -22.54 -0.73 -0.86
N ASP A 176 -21.70 -0.61 0.17
CA ASP A 176 -20.67 0.44 0.20
C ASP A 176 -19.61 0.22 -0.89
N MET A 177 -19.29 -1.04 -1.22
CA MET A 177 -18.46 -1.38 -2.37
C MET A 177 -19.09 -0.90 -3.68
N ALA A 178 -20.36 -1.26 -3.92
CA ALA A 178 -21.10 -0.82 -5.10
C ALA A 178 -21.16 0.71 -5.19
N TYR A 179 -21.52 1.38 -4.08
CA TYR A 179 -21.56 2.84 -3.98
C TYR A 179 -20.22 3.49 -4.32
N THR A 180 -19.11 2.92 -3.84
CA THR A 180 -17.75 3.41 -4.12
C THR A 180 -17.39 3.27 -5.59
N LEU A 181 -17.75 2.15 -6.23
CA LEU A 181 -17.47 1.92 -7.65
C LEU A 181 -18.32 2.83 -8.56
N GLN A 182 -19.55 3.12 -8.14
CA GLN A 182 -20.51 3.93 -8.90
C GLN A 182 -20.26 5.44 -8.79
N THR A 183 -20.06 5.95 -7.57
CA THR A 183 -19.93 7.40 -7.29
C THR A 183 -18.48 7.85 -7.05
N GLY A 184 -17.58 6.90 -6.78
CA GLY A 184 -16.18 7.16 -6.43
C GLY A 184 -15.20 6.89 -7.55
N ARG A 185 -15.66 6.59 -8.78
CA ARG A 185 -14.83 6.33 -9.96
C ARG A 185 -15.38 7.07 -11.16
N ASN A 186 -14.48 7.58 -12.00
CA ASN A 186 -14.87 8.25 -13.25
C ASN A 186 -15.25 7.19 -14.29
N PRO A 187 -16.42 7.30 -14.95
CA PRO A 187 -16.83 6.36 -15.98
C PRO A 187 -15.99 6.56 -17.26
N MET A 188 -15.30 5.51 -17.69
CA MET A 188 -14.44 5.51 -18.89
C MET A 188 -15.10 4.80 -20.09
N SER A 189 -14.34 4.67 -21.20
CA SER A 189 -14.79 4.18 -22.52
C SER A 189 -15.13 2.70 -22.57
N CYS A 190 -14.34 1.84 -21.92
CA CYS A 190 -14.62 0.41 -21.80
C CYS A 190 -15.29 0.18 -20.46
N ARG A 191 -16.48 -0.44 -20.45
CA ARG A 191 -17.34 -0.58 -19.29
C ARG A 191 -17.75 -2.04 -19.09
N LEU A 192 -17.76 -2.47 -17.84
CA LEU A 192 -18.29 -3.75 -17.37
C LEU A 192 -19.28 -3.46 -16.25
N ALA A 193 -20.50 -3.98 -16.35
CA ALA A 193 -21.47 -3.94 -15.27
C ALA A 193 -22.20 -5.27 -15.12
N PHE A 194 -22.56 -5.60 -13.88
CA PHE A 194 -23.35 -6.77 -13.53
C PHE A 194 -24.03 -6.58 -12.18
N THR A 195 -25.07 -7.36 -11.89
CA THR A 195 -25.72 -7.38 -10.57
C THR A 195 -25.08 -8.42 -9.67
N ALA A 196 -25.06 -8.24 -8.35
CA ALA A 196 -24.61 -9.25 -7.40
C ALA A 196 -25.36 -9.13 -6.07
N ARG A 197 -25.62 -10.25 -5.40
CA ARG A 197 -26.29 -10.31 -4.08
C ARG A 197 -25.34 -10.51 -2.92
N ASP A 198 -24.17 -11.08 -3.18
CA ASP A 198 -23.12 -11.36 -2.21
C ASP A 198 -21.73 -11.25 -2.87
N LEU A 199 -20.68 -11.48 -2.06
CA LEU A 199 -19.29 -11.45 -2.55
C LEU A 199 -18.94 -12.66 -3.43
N GLU A 200 -19.64 -13.80 -3.26
CA GLU A 200 -19.41 -15.02 -4.04
C GLU A 200 -19.87 -14.82 -5.49
N GLU A 201 -21.07 -14.28 -5.69
CA GLU A 201 -21.60 -13.91 -7.01
C GLU A 201 -20.68 -12.89 -7.73
N ILE A 202 -20.02 -11.99 -6.99
CA ILE A 202 -19.02 -11.09 -7.57
C ILE A 202 -17.82 -11.88 -8.10
N LEU A 203 -17.27 -12.80 -7.31
CA LEU A 203 -16.11 -13.60 -7.70
C LEU A 203 -16.42 -14.50 -8.89
N GLU A 204 -17.60 -15.12 -8.91
CA GLU A 204 -18.06 -15.92 -10.04
C GLU A 204 -18.17 -15.09 -11.31
N LYS A 205 -18.83 -13.94 -11.27
CA LYS A 205 -19.02 -13.06 -12.43
C LYS A 205 -17.72 -12.45 -12.92
N LEU A 206 -16.81 -12.07 -12.02
CA LEU A 206 -15.47 -11.61 -12.39
C LEU A 206 -14.64 -12.74 -13.01
N SER A 207 -14.74 -13.97 -12.50
CA SER A 207 -14.05 -15.13 -13.08
C SER A 207 -14.58 -15.43 -14.48
N LEU A 208 -15.91 -15.45 -14.65
CA LEU A 208 -16.56 -15.62 -15.94
C LEU A 208 -16.10 -14.55 -16.94
N PHE A 209 -16.01 -13.28 -16.55
CA PHE A 209 -15.50 -12.22 -17.44
C PHE A 209 -14.02 -12.39 -17.81
N LEU A 210 -13.20 -12.94 -16.91
CA LEU A 210 -11.77 -13.16 -17.15
C LEU A 210 -11.49 -14.40 -18.00
N ASP A 211 -12.30 -15.45 -17.83
CA ASP A 211 -12.17 -16.74 -18.51
C ASP A 211 -12.89 -16.73 -19.87
N ALA A 212 -14.04 -16.08 -19.97
CA ALA A 212 -14.81 -15.96 -21.20
C ALA A 212 -14.29 -14.79 -22.04
N GLY A 213 -13.67 -15.09 -23.18
CA GLY A 213 -13.44 -14.10 -24.22
C GLY A 213 -14.77 -13.62 -24.79
N GLU A 214 -15.13 -12.34 -24.52
CA GLU A 214 -16.29 -11.61 -25.05
C GLU A 214 -17.64 -12.37 -25.02
N MET A 215 -18.27 -12.51 -23.85
CA MET A 215 -19.71 -12.81 -23.78
C MET A 215 -20.48 -11.57 -23.31
N CYS A 216 -21.28 -11.00 -24.20
CA CYS A 216 -22.22 -9.92 -23.88
C CYS A 216 -23.61 -10.51 -23.62
N GLY A 217 -24.18 -10.26 -22.44
CA GLY A 217 -25.60 -10.47 -22.15
C GLY A 217 -26.00 -11.88 -21.68
N GLU A 218 -25.23 -12.91 -22.02
CA GLU A 218 -25.41 -14.25 -21.46
C GLU A 218 -24.77 -14.27 -20.04
N ASN A 219 -25.55 -14.63 -19.01
CA ASN A 219 -25.17 -14.67 -17.58
C ASN A 219 -25.26 -13.34 -16.78
N GLY A 220 -25.92 -12.31 -17.30
CA GLY A 220 -26.10 -11.05 -16.57
C GLY A 220 -24.83 -10.20 -16.44
N LEU A 221 -23.88 -10.42 -17.36
CA LEU A 221 -22.66 -9.65 -17.57
C LEU A 221 -22.86 -8.72 -18.78
N TYR A 222 -22.72 -7.41 -18.56
CA TYR A 222 -22.88 -6.41 -19.59
C TYR A 222 -21.54 -5.72 -19.85
N VAL A 223 -21.01 -5.87 -21.05
CA VAL A 223 -19.74 -5.27 -21.47
C VAL A 223 -19.99 -4.34 -22.64
N GLY A 224 -19.50 -3.10 -22.53
CA GLY A 224 -19.55 -2.11 -23.58
C GLY A 224 -18.17 -1.57 -23.91
N TYR A 225 -17.74 -1.75 -25.16
CA TYR A 225 -16.51 -1.16 -25.68
C TYR A 225 -16.87 0.02 -26.58
N LYS A 226 -16.50 1.24 -26.19
CA LYS A 226 -16.41 2.36 -27.14
C LYS A 226 -15.13 2.21 -27.98
N THR A 227 -15.01 1.12 -28.74
CA THR A 227 -14.04 1.08 -29.84
C THR A 227 -14.63 1.84 -31.01
N ALA A 228 -13.83 2.66 -31.68
CA ALA A 228 -14.24 3.53 -32.78
C ALA A 228 -14.94 2.82 -33.97
N GLU A 229 -15.09 1.49 -33.98
CA GLU A 229 -15.63 0.74 -35.12
C GLU A 229 -16.61 -0.41 -34.80
N LYS A 230 -16.99 -0.67 -33.53
CA LYS A 230 -18.11 -1.59 -33.24
C LYS A 230 -19.32 -0.79 -32.76
N LYS A 231 -20.08 -0.24 -33.73
CA LYS A 231 -21.51 0.03 -33.55
C LYS A 231 -22.19 -1.31 -33.25
N LEU A 232 -22.26 -1.67 -31.97
CA LEU A 232 -23.31 -2.58 -31.55
C LEU A 232 -24.59 -1.76 -31.66
N GLY A 233 -25.28 -1.92 -32.79
CA GLY A 233 -26.54 -1.28 -33.08
C GLY A 233 -27.58 -1.79 -32.08
N THR A 234 -27.94 -0.93 -31.14
CA THR A 234 -29.27 -0.93 -30.55
C THR A 234 -29.70 0.52 -30.44
N ASP A 235 -30.60 0.91 -31.34
CA ASP A 235 -31.47 2.07 -31.14
C ASP A 235 -32.30 1.80 -29.88
N VAL A 236 -31.74 2.16 -28.74
CA VAL A 236 -32.49 2.22 -27.49
C VAL A 236 -33.17 3.59 -27.49
N ALA A 237 -34.48 3.58 -27.74
CA ALA A 237 -35.32 4.75 -27.95
C ALA A 237 -35.14 5.82 -26.85
N LEU A 238 -35.36 7.09 -27.21
CA LEU A 238 -35.34 8.25 -26.31
C LEU A 238 -36.23 8.09 -25.05
N ASP A 239 -37.19 7.16 -25.08
CA ASP A 239 -38.07 6.80 -23.95
C ASP A 239 -37.30 6.20 -22.76
N ASP A 240 -36.16 5.55 -22.98
CA ASP A 240 -35.38 4.90 -21.90
C ASP A 240 -34.70 5.90 -20.96
N LEU A 241 -34.48 7.16 -21.38
CA LEU A 241 -33.86 8.20 -20.54
C LEU A 241 -34.79 8.68 -19.43
N GLN A 242 -36.10 8.73 -19.66
CA GLN A 242 -37.09 9.02 -18.60
C GLN A 242 -37.26 7.83 -17.66
N THR A 243 -37.12 6.61 -18.17
CA THR A 243 -37.19 5.39 -17.36
C THR A 243 -36.01 5.30 -16.39
N VAL A 244 -34.79 5.71 -16.78
CA VAL A 244 -33.56 5.68 -15.93
C VAL A 244 -33.72 6.43 -14.60
N GLN A 245 -34.55 7.47 -14.56
CA GLN A 245 -34.79 8.29 -13.36
C GLN A 245 -35.95 7.76 -12.49
N SER A 246 -36.67 6.74 -12.94
CA SER A 246 -37.76 6.13 -12.17
C SER A 246 -37.23 5.03 -11.24
N SER A 247 -37.77 4.96 -10.02
CA SER A 247 -37.52 3.88 -9.06
C SER A 247 -37.96 2.49 -9.55
N ALA A 248 -38.59 2.41 -10.73
CA ALA A 248 -39.17 1.21 -11.32
C ALA A 248 -38.20 0.43 -12.25
N VAL A 249 -36.99 0.94 -12.53
CA VAL A 249 -36.00 0.21 -13.34
C VAL A 249 -35.33 -0.89 -12.52
N THR A 250 -35.32 -2.11 -13.04
CA THR A 250 -34.62 -3.26 -12.44
C THR A 250 -33.10 -3.01 -12.40
N SER A 251 -32.41 -3.55 -11.40
CA SER A 251 -30.95 -3.39 -11.26
C SER A 251 -30.18 -3.89 -12.49
N GLU A 252 -30.71 -4.92 -13.16
CA GLU A 252 -30.18 -5.50 -14.40
C GLU A 252 -30.25 -4.50 -15.54
N LYS A 253 -31.38 -3.79 -15.70
CA LYS A 253 -31.53 -2.80 -16.77
C LYS A 253 -30.64 -1.58 -16.56
N ARG A 254 -30.42 -1.17 -15.30
CA ARG A 254 -29.41 -0.15 -14.97
C ARG A 254 -28.00 -0.60 -15.35
N ALA A 255 -27.63 -1.85 -15.06
CA ALA A 255 -26.32 -2.40 -15.42
C ALA A 255 -26.11 -2.38 -16.95
N GLU A 256 -27.10 -2.85 -17.71
CA GLU A 256 -27.09 -2.84 -19.17
C GLU A 256 -26.92 -1.42 -19.76
N LEU A 257 -27.76 -0.47 -19.31
CA LEU A 257 -27.73 0.90 -19.80
C LEU A 257 -26.40 1.58 -19.50
N TRP A 258 -25.85 1.41 -18.30
CA TRP A 258 -24.56 1.96 -17.95
C TRP A 258 -23.43 1.39 -18.79
N ALA A 259 -23.41 0.06 -19.00
CA ALA A 259 -22.42 -0.61 -19.84
C ALA A 259 -22.47 -0.10 -21.28
N SER A 260 -23.66 0.19 -21.82
CA SER A 260 -23.84 0.76 -23.16
C SER A 260 -23.30 2.20 -23.32
N GLY A 261 -22.91 2.86 -22.23
CA GLY A 261 -22.32 4.19 -22.26
C GLY A 261 -23.24 5.31 -21.77
N LYS A 262 -24.46 5.01 -21.32
CA LYS A 262 -25.37 6.01 -20.72
C LYS A 262 -24.83 6.48 -19.36
N GLU A 263 -25.22 7.68 -18.97
CA GLU A 263 -24.96 8.22 -17.63
C GLU A 263 -26.12 7.85 -16.72
N ILE A 264 -25.80 7.41 -15.50
CA ILE A 264 -26.78 7.09 -14.47
C ILE A 264 -26.50 8.01 -13.29
N ASP A 265 -27.56 8.64 -12.80
CA ASP A 265 -27.50 9.38 -11.54
C ASP A 265 -27.53 8.39 -10.37
N TRP A 266 -26.34 7.97 -9.94
CA TRP A 266 -26.18 7.08 -8.81
C TRP A 266 -26.54 7.74 -7.48
N GLU A 267 -26.49 9.07 -7.36
CA GLU A 267 -26.86 9.74 -6.10
C GLU A 267 -28.35 9.57 -5.82
N SER A 268 -29.17 9.63 -6.87
CA SER A 268 -30.62 9.36 -6.78
C SER A 268 -30.95 7.94 -6.31
N VAL A 269 -30.11 6.95 -6.61
CA VAL A 269 -30.30 5.55 -6.17
C VAL A 269 -30.16 5.40 -4.65
N TYR A 270 -29.33 6.22 -4.01
CA TYR A 270 -29.04 6.13 -2.57
C TYR A 270 -29.61 7.30 -1.77
N GLN A 271 -30.57 8.08 -2.29
CA GLN A 271 -31.12 9.26 -1.61
C GLN A 271 -31.64 8.99 -0.18
N ASN A 272 -32.12 7.77 0.07
CA ASN A 272 -32.65 7.36 1.38
C ASN A 272 -31.66 6.52 2.20
N GLU A 273 -30.41 6.38 1.74
CA GLU A 273 -29.40 5.52 2.35
C GLU A 273 -28.13 6.31 2.68
N LYS A 274 -27.63 6.18 3.91
CA LYS A 274 -26.31 6.73 4.26
C LYS A 274 -25.22 5.73 3.89
N ARG A 275 -24.48 6.02 2.82
CA ARG A 275 -23.40 5.17 2.31
C ARG A 275 -22.03 5.82 2.46
N PHE A 276 -21.00 4.98 2.64
CA PHE A 276 -19.63 5.44 2.84
C PHE A 276 -18.72 4.88 1.74
N LYS A 277 -17.74 5.70 1.33
CA LYS A 277 -16.72 5.24 0.39
C LYS A 277 -15.73 4.34 1.11
N VAL A 278 -15.51 3.14 0.58
CA VAL A 278 -14.57 2.15 1.11
C VAL A 278 -13.29 2.11 0.26
N PRO A 279 -12.14 1.76 0.84
CA PRO A 279 -10.91 1.60 0.06
C PRO A 279 -11.04 0.41 -0.88
N LEU A 280 -11.03 0.66 -2.19
CA LEU A 280 -11.02 -0.36 -3.23
C LEU A 280 -9.79 -0.17 -4.13
N PRO A 281 -9.34 -1.19 -4.88
CA PRO A 281 -8.26 -1.04 -5.84
C PRO A 281 -8.43 0.18 -6.75
N THR A 282 -7.30 0.84 -7.03
CA THR A 282 -7.25 2.02 -7.90
C THR A 282 -7.02 1.61 -9.35
N TYR A 283 -7.06 2.59 -10.27
CA TYR A 283 -6.89 2.34 -11.69
C TYR A 283 -5.53 1.69 -12.02
N PRO A 284 -5.49 0.57 -12.76
CA PRO A 284 -4.24 -0.07 -13.18
C PRO A 284 -3.64 0.67 -14.38
N PHE A 285 -2.67 1.56 -14.12
CA PHE A 285 -1.95 2.25 -15.18
C PHE A 285 -1.13 1.28 -16.05
N SER A 286 -1.04 1.58 -17.34
CA SER A 286 -0.17 0.87 -18.27
C SER A 286 1.30 1.08 -17.88
N LYS A 287 2.06 -0.01 -17.79
CA LYS A 287 3.50 0.01 -17.48
C LYS A 287 4.33 0.21 -18.74
N GLU A 288 4.17 1.36 -19.37
CA GLU A 288 4.92 1.74 -20.57
C GLU A 288 6.25 2.39 -20.18
N ARG A 289 7.33 1.98 -20.86
CA ARG A 289 8.66 2.52 -20.59
C ARG A 289 8.86 3.83 -21.36
N TYR A 290 8.91 4.92 -20.60
CA TYR A 290 9.35 6.22 -21.09
C TYR A 290 10.71 6.55 -20.48
N TRP A 291 11.75 6.59 -21.30
CA TRP A 291 13.10 6.95 -20.88
C TRP A 291 13.77 7.79 -21.95
N VAL A 292 14.69 8.66 -21.55
CA VAL A 292 15.50 9.43 -22.49
C VAL A 292 16.21 8.46 -23.42
N GLY A 293 16.05 8.65 -24.74
CA GLY A 293 16.78 7.87 -25.73
C GLY A 293 18.28 8.03 -25.51
N ARG A 294 19.06 6.98 -25.75
CA ARG A 294 20.52 7.18 -25.85
C ARG A 294 20.75 8.21 -26.95
N PRO A 295 21.58 9.24 -26.73
CA PRO A 295 21.99 10.10 -27.83
C PRO A 295 22.60 9.19 -28.90
N GLN A 296 22.05 9.24 -30.11
CA GLN A 296 22.68 8.65 -31.29
C GLN A 296 23.93 9.47 -31.58
N GLY A 297 25.01 9.14 -30.89
CA GLY A 297 26.37 9.57 -31.22
C GLY A 297 27.03 8.44 -31.99
N ASP A 298 27.22 8.68 -33.28
CA ASP A 298 28.14 8.05 -34.22
C ASP A 298 28.11 6.53 -34.36
N ALA A 299 27.47 6.10 -35.45
CA ALA A 299 27.79 4.85 -36.11
C ALA A 299 29.24 4.88 -36.63
N SER A 300 30.19 4.39 -35.83
CA SER A 300 31.36 3.62 -36.26
C SER A 300 32.28 3.35 -35.07
N THR A 301 32.25 2.16 -34.51
CA THR A 301 33.27 1.12 -34.72
C THR A 301 32.86 -0.13 -33.97
N GLU A 302 33.14 -1.25 -34.62
CA GLU A 302 32.75 -2.62 -34.33
C GLU A 302 32.98 -3.09 -32.88
N ASP A 303 32.15 -4.06 -32.50
CA ASP A 303 32.33 -4.97 -31.38
C ASP A 303 33.80 -5.38 -31.18
N ALA A 304 34.37 -5.00 -30.04
CA ALA A 304 35.53 -5.67 -29.46
C ALA A 304 35.15 -6.17 -28.06
N PRO A 305 35.30 -7.48 -27.77
CA PRO A 305 35.05 -8.01 -26.43
C PRO A 305 36.05 -7.39 -25.44
N LEU A 306 35.54 -6.83 -24.34
CA LEU A 306 36.36 -6.45 -23.19
C LEU A 306 36.79 -7.73 -22.47
N GLU A 307 38.01 -8.19 -22.72
CA GLU A 307 38.68 -9.17 -21.86
C GLU A 307 39.11 -8.54 -20.52
N PRO A 308 39.11 -9.33 -19.42
CA PRO A 308 39.44 -8.83 -18.08
C PRO A 308 40.94 -8.59 -17.94
N ALA A 309 41.34 -7.36 -17.59
CA ALA A 309 42.73 -7.04 -17.28
C ALA A 309 43.10 -7.59 -15.90
N THR A 310 43.90 -8.66 -15.88
CA THR A 310 44.68 -9.11 -14.71
C THR A 310 46.10 -8.54 -14.74
N ASP A 311 46.54 -8.07 -13.57
CA ASP A 311 47.88 -7.74 -13.06
C ASP A 311 49.13 -7.86 -13.96
N ALA A 312 49.94 -6.78 -13.95
CA ALA A 312 51.42 -6.81 -13.98
C ALA A 312 51.95 -5.42 -13.56
N VAL A 313 52.51 -5.25 -12.35
CA VAL A 313 53.95 -5.36 -12.03
C VAL A 313 54.86 -4.61 -13.02
N GLY A 314 55.40 -3.48 -12.55
CA GLY A 314 56.55 -2.79 -13.12
C GLY A 314 57.67 -2.66 -12.09
N THR A 315 58.69 -3.49 -12.24
CA THR A 315 60.10 -3.26 -11.85
C THR A 315 60.64 -2.03 -12.61
N GLU A 316 61.65 -1.23 -12.24
CA GLU A 316 62.75 -1.29 -11.27
C GLU A 316 63.41 0.11 -11.26
N SER A 317 64.01 0.57 -10.14
CA SER A 317 65.44 0.98 -10.11
C SER A 317 65.87 1.48 -8.72
N ASN A 318 66.88 0.79 -8.20
CA ASN A 318 67.69 0.95 -6.98
C ASN A 318 68.14 2.38 -6.56
N ARG A 319 68.25 2.61 -5.24
CA ARG A 319 69.51 2.96 -4.55
C ARG A 319 69.44 2.81 -3.02
N ASP A 320 70.38 2.00 -2.51
CA ASP A 320 71.11 1.98 -1.23
C ASP A 320 70.42 1.63 0.12
N GLN A 321 70.97 0.58 0.75
CA GLN A 321 70.71 -0.04 2.07
C GLN A 321 71.54 0.65 3.22
N PRO A 322 71.73 0.09 4.45
CA PRO A 322 71.12 -1.06 5.15
C PRO A 322 70.78 -0.83 6.66
N GLU A 323 70.33 -1.92 7.30
CA GLU A 323 70.46 -2.36 8.72
C GLU A 323 69.10 -2.57 9.43
N THR A 324 68.79 -3.64 10.17
CA THR A 324 69.45 -4.88 10.66
C THR A 324 68.35 -5.84 11.19
N ASN A 325 68.65 -7.17 11.20
CA ASN A 325 68.22 -8.26 12.11
C ASN A 325 66.86 -8.20 12.86
N SER A 326 66.15 -9.29 13.20
CA SER A 326 66.24 -10.74 13.03
C SER A 326 65.06 -11.33 13.84
N ASP A 327 64.63 -12.54 13.48
CA ASP A 327 64.14 -13.57 14.42
C ASP A 327 62.73 -13.43 15.05
N ARG A 328 61.79 -14.34 14.68
CA ARG A 328 61.25 -15.40 15.57
C ARG A 328 59.92 -16.03 15.08
N THR A 329 60.03 -17.34 14.78
CA THR A 329 59.14 -18.45 15.18
C THR A 329 57.63 -18.41 14.91
N ASN A 330 57.19 -19.31 14.02
CA ASN A 330 55.87 -19.96 14.08
C ASN A 330 55.83 -20.98 15.23
N PRO A 331 54.66 -21.20 15.85
CA PRO A 331 54.06 -22.53 15.71
C PRO A 331 52.53 -22.53 15.48
N THR A 332 52.13 -23.58 14.76
CA THR A 332 50.79 -24.12 14.48
C THR A 332 49.91 -24.38 15.71
N LEU A 333 48.58 -24.17 15.59
CA LEU A 333 47.58 -25.25 15.72
C LEU A 333 46.11 -24.81 15.42
N ASN A 334 45.43 -25.66 14.64
CA ASN A 334 44.01 -26.03 14.67
C ASN A 334 42.88 -25.02 14.38
N ARG A 335 42.28 -25.21 13.19
CA ARG A 335 40.85 -25.00 12.93
C ARG A 335 40.00 -25.99 13.76
N PRO A 336 38.79 -25.56 14.13
CA PRO A 336 37.63 -26.35 13.74
C PRO A 336 36.58 -25.48 13.04
N THR A 337 36.13 -26.00 11.89
CA THR A 337 34.83 -25.71 11.27
C THR A 337 33.70 -25.82 12.30
N VAL A 338 33.01 -24.70 12.55
CA VAL A 338 31.71 -24.70 13.23
C VAL A 338 30.65 -24.26 12.24
N ARG A 339 29.63 -25.10 12.15
CA ARG A 339 28.47 -25.07 11.26
C ARG A 339 27.77 -23.71 11.28
N MET A 340 27.30 -23.29 10.10
CA MET A 340 26.23 -22.31 9.99
C MET A 340 24.99 -22.90 10.69
N GLU A 341 24.63 -22.36 11.85
CA GLU A 341 23.26 -22.48 12.35
C GLU A 341 22.46 -21.31 11.77
N GLU A 342 21.59 -21.64 10.83
CA GLU A 342 20.52 -20.79 10.34
C GLU A 342 19.63 -20.38 11.54
N ASN A 343 19.85 -19.18 12.06
CA ASN A 343 18.91 -18.57 13.00
C ASN A 343 17.70 -18.01 12.25
N SER A 344 16.92 -18.92 11.65
CA SER A 344 15.59 -18.67 11.10
C SER A 344 14.58 -18.55 12.25
N LYS A 345 14.57 -17.42 12.95
CA LYS A 345 13.34 -16.96 13.61
C LYS A 345 12.56 -16.11 12.63
N ARG A 346 11.77 -16.82 11.83
CA ARG A 346 10.73 -16.30 10.93
C ARG A 346 9.93 -15.24 11.66
N GLY A 347 9.91 -14.02 11.12
CA GLY A 347 8.87 -13.05 11.43
C GLY A 347 7.51 -13.69 11.14
N GLU A 348 6.59 -13.53 12.08
CA GLU A 348 5.22 -14.04 11.97
C GLU A 348 4.57 -13.69 10.62
N PRO A 349 3.69 -14.54 10.07
CA PRO A 349 2.99 -14.29 8.81
C PRO A 349 2.31 -12.91 8.74
N GLU A 350 1.83 -12.41 9.89
CA GLU A 350 1.18 -11.11 10.02
C GLU A 350 2.12 -9.92 9.75
N ASN A 351 3.40 -10.02 10.09
CA ASN A 351 4.40 -8.99 9.80
C ASN A 351 4.61 -8.85 8.29
N ARG A 352 4.59 -9.96 7.55
CA ARG A 352 4.74 -9.94 6.09
C ARG A 352 3.54 -9.31 5.40
N ALA A 353 2.31 -9.55 5.88
CA ALA A 353 1.10 -9.00 5.25
C ALA A 353 1.02 -7.46 5.37
N PHE A 354 1.32 -6.90 6.55
CA PHE A 354 1.35 -5.45 6.75
C PHE A 354 2.54 -4.80 6.05
N LEU A 355 3.73 -5.40 6.14
CA LEU A 355 4.90 -4.90 5.42
C LEU A 355 4.68 -5.01 3.91
N ALA A 356 3.96 -6.02 3.41
CA ALA A 356 3.56 -6.12 2.02
C ALA A 356 2.51 -5.06 1.65
N GLU A 357 1.56 -4.69 2.50
CA GLU A 357 0.61 -3.59 2.23
C GLU A 357 1.35 -2.23 2.17
N LEU A 358 2.28 -2.00 3.10
CA LEU A 358 3.11 -0.79 3.13
C LEU A 358 4.12 -0.77 1.96
N TYR A 359 4.73 -1.91 1.65
CA TYR A 359 5.62 -2.09 0.51
C TYR A 359 4.84 -2.01 -0.82
N GLN A 360 3.64 -2.55 -0.96
CA GLN A 360 2.79 -2.37 -2.16
C GLN A 360 2.34 -0.91 -2.31
N ALA A 361 2.07 -0.21 -1.21
CA ALA A 361 1.78 1.22 -1.23
C ALA A 361 2.99 2.08 -1.68
N PHE A 362 4.23 1.60 -1.48
CA PHE A 362 5.45 2.38 -1.73
C PHE A 362 6.40 1.83 -2.80
N SER A 363 6.24 0.59 -3.26
CA SER A 363 7.19 -0.06 -4.15
C SER A 363 6.48 -1.04 -5.08
N GLY A 364 6.18 -0.55 -6.27
CA GLY A 364 5.80 -1.40 -7.39
C GLY A 364 6.95 -2.24 -7.97
N GLU A 365 8.23 -2.10 -7.55
CA GLU A 365 9.32 -2.61 -8.40
C GLU A 365 10.76 -2.75 -7.79
N ARG A 366 10.97 -3.03 -6.51
CA ARG A 366 12.36 -3.29 -6.05
C ARG A 366 12.88 -4.69 -6.45
N GLN A 367 12.00 -5.69 -6.51
CA GLN A 367 12.42 -7.09 -6.65
C GLN A 367 12.90 -7.41 -8.07
N THR A 368 12.28 -6.82 -9.09
CA THR A 368 12.68 -6.95 -10.49
C THR A 368 13.96 -6.16 -10.83
N MET A 369 14.28 -5.13 -10.04
CA MET A 369 15.51 -4.34 -10.19
C MET A 369 16.72 -5.04 -9.56
N MET A 370 16.55 -5.78 -8.46
CA MET A 370 17.63 -6.49 -7.78
C MET A 370 18.04 -7.81 -8.47
N GLU A 371 17.20 -8.37 -9.35
CA GLU A 371 17.56 -9.54 -10.16
C GLU A 371 18.31 -9.16 -11.45
N LYS A 372 18.39 -7.87 -11.77
CA LYS A 372 18.95 -7.36 -13.03
C LYS A 372 20.28 -6.61 -12.87
N TYR A 373 20.74 -6.46 -11.63
CA TYR A 373 22.04 -5.90 -11.22
C TYR A 373 22.65 -6.81 -10.16
#